data_AF-A0A7S1K2M7-F1
#
_entry.id   AF-A0A7S1K2M7-F1
#
_cell.length_a   1.000
_cell.length_b   1.000
_cell.length_c   1.000
_cell.angle_alpha   90.00
_cell.angle_beta   90.00
_cell.angle_gamma   90.00
#
_symmetry.space_group_name_H-M   'P 1'
#
loop_
_entity.id
_entity.type
_entity.pdbx_description
1 polymer ?
#
loop_
_entity_poly.entity_id
_entity_poly.type
_entity_poly.pdbx_seq_one_letter_code
_entity_poly.pdbx_strand_id
1 'polypeptide(L)'
;EVQMADSVATVKYYCLTFLIAAVVTTLLDVAWINLFVLPQYQPMVHAVQGASMGVRPLPGLLAYLFITLGVTVVTPKDQLRPFRETLFAALFGLVVYGVYAWTVCALLAKWSIWVAVGDTLWGPVLYGVSAFVTSFISYRCGVRPPTPLLACDASDRGRYSNMDDR
;
A
#
# COMPACT_ATOMS: atom_id res chain seq x y z
N GLU A 1 26.62 2.17 19.56
CA GLU A 1 26.41 3.31 18.63
C GLU A 1 25.85 2.87 17.27
N VAL A 2 26.47 1.91 16.58
CA VAL A 2 25.99 1.40 15.26
C VAL A 2 24.54 0.90 15.29
N GLN A 3 24.18 0.03 16.24
CA GLN A 3 22.80 -0.48 16.43
C GLN A 3 21.74 0.63 16.60
N MET A 4 22.13 1.72 17.27
CA MET A 4 21.23 2.85 17.54
C MET A 4 21.03 3.70 16.29
N ALA A 5 22.09 3.91 15.49
CA ALA A 5 22.02 4.62 14.22
C ALA A 5 21.13 3.90 13.19
N ASP A 6 21.24 2.56 13.11
CA ASP A 6 20.42 1.74 12.19
C ASP A 6 18.93 1.76 12.56
N SER A 7 18.62 1.80 13.86
CA SER A 7 17.25 1.90 14.36
C SER A 7 16.62 3.25 14.00
N VAL A 8 17.36 4.35 14.15
CA VAL A 8 16.89 5.70 13.81
C VAL A 8 16.66 5.85 12.30
N ALA A 9 17.57 5.30 11.47
CA ALA A 9 17.41 5.31 10.01
C ALA A 9 16.16 4.54 9.56
N THR A 10 15.88 3.40 10.20
CA THR A 10 14.71 2.57 9.92
C THR A 10 13.41 3.31 10.25
N VAL A 11 13.31 3.90 11.44
CA VAL A 11 12.14 4.69 11.84
C VAL A 11 11.92 5.86 10.88
N LYS A 12 12.99 6.59 10.54
CA LYS A 12 12.92 7.70 9.58
C LYS A 12 12.40 7.26 8.22
N TYR A 13 12.84 6.11 7.71
CA TYR A 13 12.36 5.56 6.44
C TYR A 13 10.87 5.27 6.47
N TYR A 14 10.38 4.54 7.48
CA TYR A 14 8.97 4.19 7.57
C TYR A 14 8.09 5.42 7.82
N CYS A 15 8.51 6.37 8.65
CA CYS A 15 7.76 7.61 8.85
C CYS A 15 7.64 8.44 7.56
N LEU A 16 8.75 8.63 6.83
CA LEU A 16 8.73 9.41 5.60
C LEU A 16 7.90 8.73 4.51
N THR A 17 8.13 7.44 4.27
CA THR A 17 7.38 6.67 3.27
C THR A 17 5.89 6.60 3.59
N PHE A 18 5.52 6.49 4.88
CA PHE A 18 4.12 6.55 5.32
C PHE A 18 3.46 7.87 4.94
N LEU A 19 4.10 9.00 5.24
CA LEU A 19 3.56 10.32 4.91
C LEU A 19 3.40 10.50 3.40
N ILE A 20 4.42 10.12 2.62
CA ILE A 20 4.37 10.22 1.15
C ILE A 20 3.24 9.32 0.62
N ALA A 21 3.19 8.05 1.05
CA ALA A 21 2.19 7.10 0.60
C ALA A 21 0.77 7.57 0.96
N ALA A 22 0.55 8.10 2.18
CA ALA A 22 -0.74 8.63 2.60
C ALA A 22 -1.23 9.76 1.69
N VAL A 23 -0.34 10.68 1.31
CA VAL A 23 -0.69 11.76 0.38
C VAL A 23 -0.98 11.19 -1.01
N VAL A 24 -0.12 10.31 -1.53
CA VAL A 24 -0.27 9.76 -2.88
C VAL A 24 -1.54 8.91 -3.01
N THR A 25 -1.81 8.02 -2.06
CA THR A 25 -3.02 7.19 -2.06
C THR A 25 -4.26 8.07 -1.99
N THR A 26 -4.29 9.07 -1.10
CA THR A 26 -5.43 9.99 -0.96
C THR A 26 -5.68 10.78 -2.24
N LEU A 27 -4.65 11.33 -2.88
CA LEU A 27 -4.82 12.12 -4.11
C LEU A 27 -5.33 11.27 -5.28
N LEU A 28 -4.76 10.08 -5.47
CA LEU A 28 -5.21 9.15 -6.52
C LEU A 28 -6.66 8.73 -6.29
N ASP A 29 -7.00 8.40 -5.04
CA ASP A 29 -8.31 7.86 -4.72
C ASP A 29 -9.40 8.94 -4.70
N VAL A 30 -9.09 10.18 -4.29
CA VAL A 30 -10.00 11.32 -4.47
C VAL A 30 -10.35 11.52 -5.95
N ALA A 31 -9.38 11.39 -6.85
CA ALA A 31 -9.65 11.48 -8.29
C ALA A 31 -10.56 10.32 -8.75
N TRP A 32 -10.25 9.08 -8.37
CA TRP A 32 -11.08 7.92 -8.69
C TRP A 32 -12.51 8.05 -8.15
N ILE A 33 -12.66 8.50 -6.91
CA ILE A 33 -13.95 8.62 -6.24
C ILE A 33 -14.84 9.62 -6.97
N ASN A 34 -14.31 10.81 -7.26
CA ASN A 34 -15.09 11.87 -7.90
C ASN A 34 -15.47 11.52 -9.34
N LEU A 35 -14.59 10.84 -10.07
CA LEU A 35 -14.79 10.54 -11.49
C LEU A 35 -15.63 9.27 -11.72
N PHE A 36 -15.43 8.23 -10.92
CA PHE A 36 -15.99 6.90 -11.17
C PHE A 36 -16.93 6.39 -10.07
N VAL A 37 -16.60 6.61 -8.79
CA VAL A 37 -17.35 6.04 -7.66
C VAL A 37 -18.67 6.78 -7.44
N LEU A 38 -18.63 8.10 -7.21
CA LEU A 38 -19.81 8.88 -6.82
C LEU A 38 -21.02 8.70 -7.75
N PRO A 39 -20.88 8.76 -9.10
CA PRO A 39 -22.02 8.61 -10.00
C PRO A 39 -22.67 7.22 -9.94
N GLN A 40 -21.88 6.18 -9.67
CA GLN A 40 -22.34 4.79 -9.62
C GLN A 40 -22.86 4.42 -8.23
N TYR A 41 -22.17 4.84 -7.18
CA TYR A 41 -22.46 4.46 -5.80
C TYR A 41 -23.72 5.11 -5.25
N GLN A 42 -23.99 6.39 -5.55
CA GLN A 42 -25.18 7.09 -5.05
C GLN A 42 -26.50 6.32 -5.30
N PRO A 43 -26.85 5.93 -6.54
CA PRO A 43 -28.08 5.21 -6.79
C PRO A 43 -28.10 3.80 -6.18
N MET A 44 -26.96 3.09 -6.18
CA MET A 44 -26.88 1.74 -5.59
C MET A 44 -27.04 1.77 -4.07
N VAL A 45 -26.34 2.68 -3.39
CA VAL A 45 -26.44 2.88 -1.95
C VAL A 45 -27.86 3.26 -1.57
N HIS A 46 -28.48 4.21 -2.27
CA HIS A 46 -29.89 4.56 -2.05
C HIS A 46 -30.83 3.36 -2.25
N ALA A 47 -30.60 2.55 -3.29
CA ALA A 47 -31.42 1.37 -3.55
C ALA A 47 -31.31 0.28 -2.45
N VAL A 48 -30.16 0.20 -1.78
CA VAL A 48 -29.89 -0.75 -0.68
C VAL A 48 -30.41 -0.22 0.66
N GLN A 49 -30.08 1.01 1.03
CA GLN A 49 -30.35 1.55 2.38
C GLN A 49 -31.62 2.41 2.48
N GLY A 50 -32.21 2.82 1.34
CA GLY A 50 -33.40 3.69 1.30
C GLY A 50 -33.14 5.16 1.60
N ALA A 51 -31.87 5.59 1.66
CA ALA A 51 -31.45 6.96 1.94
C ALA A 51 -30.23 7.34 1.10
N SER A 52 -29.98 8.64 0.92
CA SER A 52 -28.82 9.13 0.16
C SER A 52 -27.50 8.72 0.82
N MET A 53 -26.45 8.54 0.01
CA MET A 53 -25.14 8.16 0.52
C MET A 53 -24.52 9.30 1.35
N GLY A 54 -24.15 9.00 2.59
CA GLY A 54 -23.44 9.90 3.49
C GLY A 54 -22.07 9.33 3.86
N VAL A 55 -21.04 10.18 3.84
CA VAL A 55 -19.67 9.78 4.19
C VAL A 55 -19.47 9.92 5.70
N ARG A 56 -19.05 8.83 6.35
CA ARG A 56 -18.65 8.86 7.77
C ARG A 56 -17.13 9.07 7.84
N PRO A 57 -16.63 10.17 8.42
CA PRO A 57 -15.23 10.54 8.33
C PRO A 57 -14.30 9.57 9.07
N LEU A 58 -14.68 9.08 10.25
CA LEU A 58 -13.82 8.21 11.05
C LEU A 58 -13.59 6.83 10.37
N PRO A 59 -14.61 6.07 9.93
CA PRO A 59 -14.39 4.84 9.16
C PRO A 59 -13.58 5.08 7.87
N GLY A 60 -13.82 6.20 7.17
CA GLY A 60 -13.04 6.57 5.98
C GLY A 60 -11.56 6.76 6.31
N LEU A 61 -11.25 7.54 7.35
CA LEU A 61 -9.87 7.75 7.79
C LEU A 61 -9.16 6.44 8.15
N LEU A 62 -9.85 5.54 8.86
CA LEU A 62 -9.30 4.22 9.19
C LEU A 62 -9.03 3.38 7.94
N ALA A 63 -9.89 3.42 6.92
CA ALA A 63 -9.64 2.73 5.66
C ALA A 63 -8.34 3.24 5.00
N TYR A 64 -8.13 4.56 4.92
CA TYR A 64 -6.89 5.12 4.37
C TYR A 64 -5.65 4.80 5.21
N LEU A 65 -5.79 4.70 6.54
CA LEU A 65 -4.72 4.22 7.41
C LEU A 65 -4.30 2.80 7.03
N PHE A 66 -5.25 1.86 6.89
CA PHE A 66 -4.94 0.48 6.51
C PHE A 66 -4.39 0.38 5.08
N ILE A 67 -4.89 1.18 4.14
CA ILE A 67 -4.35 1.27 2.78
C ILE A 67 -2.87 1.68 2.82
N THR A 68 -2.58 2.75 3.55
CA THR A 68 -1.22 3.29 3.67
C THR A 68 -0.28 2.29 4.34
N LEU A 69 -0.73 1.61 5.41
CA LEU A 69 0.03 0.54 6.07
C LEU A 69 0.31 -0.64 5.12
N GLY A 70 -0.66 -1.00 4.28
CA GLY A 70 -0.50 -2.03 3.27
C GLY A 70 0.61 -1.72 2.26
N VAL A 71 0.62 -0.49 1.76
CA VAL A 71 1.65 -0.01 0.80
C VAL A 71 3.03 0.08 1.46
N THR A 72 3.11 0.55 2.70
CA THR A 72 4.40 0.93 3.31
C THR A 72 5.01 -0.13 4.21
N VAL A 73 4.21 -0.83 5.01
CA VAL A 73 4.69 -1.79 6.02
C VAL A 73 4.56 -3.23 5.54
N VAL A 74 3.41 -3.58 4.95
CA VAL A 74 3.12 -4.98 4.57
C VAL A 74 3.86 -5.40 3.30
N THR A 75 3.98 -4.48 2.34
CA THR A 75 4.64 -4.78 1.06
C THR A 75 6.15 -4.94 1.25
N PRO A 76 6.75 -6.06 0.78
CA PRO A 76 8.19 -6.28 0.86
C PRO A 76 8.99 -5.17 0.17
N LYS A 77 10.05 -4.70 0.85
CA LYS A 77 10.96 -3.67 0.33
C LYS A 77 12.24 -4.32 -0.21
N ASP A 78 12.64 -3.94 -1.41
CA ASP A 78 13.84 -4.47 -2.07
C ASP A 78 14.62 -3.32 -2.70
N GLN A 79 15.77 -2.99 -2.10
CA GLN A 79 16.65 -1.91 -2.58
C GLN A 79 17.18 -2.15 -3.99
N LEU A 80 17.42 -3.42 -4.35
CA LEU A 80 18.06 -3.77 -5.61
C LEU A 80 17.04 -3.93 -6.73
N ARG A 81 15.76 -4.17 -6.39
CA ARG A 81 14.70 -4.48 -7.36
C ARG A 81 13.43 -3.67 -7.04
N PRO A 82 13.43 -2.34 -7.26
CA PRO A 82 12.26 -1.50 -6.97
C PRO A 82 11.00 -1.91 -7.75
N PHE A 83 11.16 -2.50 -8.92
CA PHE A 83 10.03 -3.06 -9.69
C PHE A 83 9.30 -4.20 -8.95
N ARG A 84 10.04 -5.00 -8.17
CA ARG A 84 9.48 -6.12 -7.40
C ARG A 84 8.61 -5.62 -6.25
N GLU A 85 9.03 -4.54 -5.59
CA GLU A 85 8.23 -3.86 -4.57
C GLU A 85 6.88 -3.40 -5.16
N THR A 86 6.92 -2.68 -6.29
CA THR A 86 5.71 -2.20 -6.97
C THR A 86 4.78 -3.34 -7.36
N LEU A 87 5.33 -4.45 -7.88
CA LEU A 87 4.55 -5.63 -8.25
C LEU A 87 3.87 -6.26 -7.02
N PHE A 88 4.59 -6.44 -5.92
CA PHE A 88 3.98 -6.98 -4.70
C PHE A 88 2.92 -6.06 -4.11
N ALA A 89 3.15 -4.74 -4.15
CA ALA A 89 2.13 -3.78 -3.74
C ALA A 89 0.86 -3.92 -4.58
N ALA A 90 1.01 -3.99 -5.91
CA ALA A 90 -0.11 -4.14 -6.83
C ALA A 90 -0.89 -5.44 -6.58
N LEU A 91 -0.18 -6.56 -6.39
CA LEU A 91 -0.82 -7.84 -6.05
C LEU A 91 -1.51 -7.79 -4.69
N PHE A 92 -0.92 -7.13 -3.69
CA PHE A 92 -1.55 -6.95 -2.39
C PHE A 92 -2.81 -6.08 -2.49
N GLY A 93 -2.76 -5.00 -3.26
CA GLY A 93 -3.92 -4.18 -3.59
C GLY A 93 -5.03 -4.96 -4.28
N LEU A 94 -4.70 -5.84 -5.24
CA LEU A 94 -5.64 -6.75 -5.89
C LEU A 94 -6.41 -7.58 -4.86
N VAL A 95 -5.69 -8.16 -3.91
CA VAL A 95 -6.27 -9.05 -2.90
C VAL A 95 -7.16 -8.25 -1.94
N VAL A 96 -6.67 -7.12 -1.40
CA VAL A 96 -7.43 -6.30 -0.44
C VAL A 96 -8.72 -5.78 -1.07
N TYR A 97 -8.63 -5.17 -2.25
CA TYR A 97 -9.81 -4.62 -2.93
C TYR A 97 -10.71 -5.72 -3.46
N GLY A 98 -10.16 -6.83 -3.95
CA GLY A 98 -10.95 -7.99 -4.34
C GLY A 98 -11.77 -8.53 -3.17
N VAL A 99 -11.13 -8.83 -2.05
CA VAL A 99 -11.83 -9.33 -0.85
C VAL A 99 -12.93 -8.36 -0.43
N TYR A 100 -12.64 -7.06 -0.36
CA TYR A 100 -13.64 -6.06 -0.02
C TYR A 100 -14.80 -5.99 -1.03
N ALA A 101 -14.49 -5.77 -2.31
CA ALA A 101 -15.48 -5.54 -3.36
C ALA A 101 -16.41 -6.73 -3.56
N TRP A 102 -15.87 -7.94 -3.56
CA TRP A 102 -16.66 -9.16 -3.72
C TRP A 102 -17.47 -9.49 -2.46
N THR A 103 -16.97 -9.17 -1.26
CA THR A 103 -17.76 -9.30 -0.03
C THR A 103 -18.95 -8.35 -0.04
N VAL A 104 -18.76 -7.08 -0.44
CA VAL A 104 -19.85 -6.11 -0.58
C VAL A 104 -20.86 -6.59 -1.62
N CYS A 105 -20.39 -7.05 -2.79
CA CYS A 105 -21.26 -7.57 -3.85
C CYS A 105 -22.06 -8.81 -3.42
N ALA A 106 -21.49 -9.67 -2.56
CA ALA A 106 -22.17 -10.84 -2.03
C ALA A 106 -23.23 -10.49 -0.97
N LEU A 107 -22.99 -9.44 -0.17
CA LEU A 107 -23.90 -9.01 0.88
C LEU A 107 -25.06 -8.15 0.36
N LEU A 108 -24.81 -7.32 -0.66
CA LEU A 108 -25.75 -6.30 -1.11
C LEU A 108 -26.40 -6.69 -2.44
N ALA A 109 -27.66 -7.14 -2.37
CA ALA A 109 -28.39 -7.67 -3.53
C ALA A 109 -28.55 -6.70 -4.72
N LYS A 110 -28.48 -5.39 -4.49
CA LYS A 110 -28.59 -4.35 -5.54
C LYS A 110 -27.25 -3.72 -5.90
N TRP A 111 -26.15 -4.37 -5.54
CA TRP A 111 -24.81 -3.93 -5.91
C TRP A 111 -24.42 -4.46 -7.28
N SER A 112 -23.83 -3.59 -8.11
CA SER A 112 -23.42 -3.97 -9.47
C SER A 112 -22.16 -4.81 -9.44
N ILE A 113 -22.18 -5.95 -10.13
CA ILE A 113 -20.98 -6.80 -10.32
C ILE A 113 -19.88 -6.05 -11.06
N TRP A 114 -20.24 -5.13 -11.98
CA TRP A 114 -19.28 -4.33 -12.73
C TRP A 114 -18.53 -3.33 -11.85
N VAL A 115 -19.19 -2.82 -10.81
CA VAL A 115 -18.53 -1.98 -9.80
C VAL A 115 -17.54 -2.82 -9.01
N ALA A 116 -17.92 -4.03 -8.58
CA ALA A 116 -17.00 -4.91 -7.86
C ALA A 116 -15.75 -5.27 -8.69
N VAL A 117 -15.91 -5.52 -9.99
CA VAL A 117 -14.79 -5.71 -10.92
C VAL A 117 -13.94 -4.44 -11.02
N GLY A 118 -14.56 -3.27 -11.18
CA GLY A 118 -13.85 -1.99 -11.25
C GLY A 118 -13.02 -1.72 -9.99
N ASP A 119 -13.60 -1.89 -8.81
CA ASP A 119 -12.90 -1.71 -7.54
C ASP A 119 -11.76 -2.72 -7.38
N THR A 120 -11.98 -3.98 -7.75
CA THR A 120 -10.92 -5.01 -7.74
C THR A 120 -9.73 -4.62 -8.61
N LEU A 121 -9.97 -4.07 -9.80
CA LEU A 121 -8.93 -3.63 -10.73
C LEU A 121 -8.29 -2.30 -10.32
N TRP A 122 -8.99 -1.46 -9.55
CA TRP A 122 -8.43 -0.22 -9.02
C TRP A 122 -7.41 -0.48 -7.91
N GLY A 123 -7.61 -1.49 -7.07
CA GLY A 123 -6.67 -1.86 -6.00
C GLY A 123 -5.20 -1.99 -6.43
N PRO A 124 -4.88 -2.77 -7.49
CA PRO A 124 -3.52 -2.88 -8.03
C PRO A 124 -2.96 -1.57 -8.54
N VAL A 125 -3.79 -0.74 -9.18
CA VAL A 125 -3.38 0.56 -9.71
C VAL A 125 -3.04 1.49 -8.55
N LEU A 126 -3.92 1.60 -7.56
CA LEU A 126 -3.72 2.43 -6.39
C LEU A 126 -2.45 2.01 -5.63
N TYR A 127 -2.35 0.74 -5.22
CA TYR A 127 -1.21 0.27 -4.43
C TYR A 127 0.10 0.28 -5.23
N GLY A 128 0.06 -0.16 -6.49
CA GLY A 128 1.23 -0.21 -7.35
C GLY A 128 1.80 1.18 -7.64
N VAL A 129 0.96 2.12 -8.08
CA VAL A 129 1.38 3.50 -8.35
C VAL A 129 1.83 4.17 -7.05
N SER A 130 1.11 4.00 -5.94
CA SER A 130 1.52 4.57 -4.66
C SER A 130 2.86 4.03 -4.17
N ALA A 131 3.14 2.74 -4.31
CA ALA A 131 4.44 2.16 -3.96
C ALA A 131 5.55 2.71 -4.88
N PHE A 132 5.31 2.73 -6.20
CA PHE A 132 6.28 3.25 -7.16
C PHE A 132 6.65 4.72 -6.87
N VAL A 133 5.65 5.59 -6.72
CA VAL A 133 5.86 7.01 -6.45
C VAL A 133 6.51 7.23 -5.09
N THR A 134 6.06 6.52 -4.06
CA THR A 134 6.66 6.61 -2.71
C THR A 134 8.13 6.22 -2.72
N SER A 135 8.48 5.11 -3.36
CA SER A 135 9.86 4.67 -3.46
C SER A 135 10.69 5.63 -4.29
N PHE A 136 10.17 6.10 -5.43
CA PHE A 136 10.84 7.09 -6.27
C PHE A 136 11.20 8.36 -5.47
N ILE A 137 10.23 8.96 -4.76
CA ILE A 137 10.46 10.15 -3.95
C ILE A 137 11.45 9.87 -2.81
N SER A 138 11.30 8.73 -2.11
CA SER A 138 12.19 8.35 -1.01
C SER A 138 13.64 8.22 -1.45
N TYR A 139 13.88 7.59 -2.61
CA TYR A 139 15.22 7.49 -3.21
C TYR A 139 15.79 8.87 -3.58
N ARG A 140 14.96 9.80 -4.08
CA ARG A 140 15.39 11.18 -4.36
C ARG A 140 15.74 11.96 -3.10
N CYS A 141 15.07 11.68 -1.98
CA CYS A 141 15.40 12.24 -0.67
C CYS A 141 16.60 11.55 0.01
N GLY A 142 17.22 10.56 -0.64
CA GLY A 142 18.36 9.81 -0.09
C GLY A 142 17.98 8.82 1.02
N VAL A 143 16.69 8.57 1.22
CA VAL A 143 16.19 7.65 2.25
C VAL A 143 15.95 6.29 1.62
N ARG A 144 16.65 5.27 2.11
CA ARG A 144 16.61 3.91 1.55
C ARG A 144 15.95 2.93 2.54
N PRO A 145 15.33 1.85 2.03
CA PRO A 145 14.82 0.79 2.88
C PRO A 145 15.93 0.27 3.81
N PRO A 146 15.62 -0.22 5.02
CA PRO A 146 16.61 -0.91 5.84
C PRO A 146 17.15 -2.14 5.10
N THR A 147 18.45 -2.40 5.21
CA THR A 147 19.03 -3.64 4.70
C THR A 147 18.41 -4.81 5.47
N PRO A 148 17.96 -5.89 4.81
CA PRO A 148 17.47 -7.06 5.53
C PRO A 148 18.55 -7.59 6.49
N LEU A 149 18.21 -7.82 7.76
CA LEU A 149 19.16 -8.34 8.77
C LEU A 149 19.88 -9.62 8.30
N LEU A 150 19.21 -10.45 7.50
CA LEU A 150 19.77 -11.68 6.90
C LEU A 150 20.91 -11.42 5.90
N ALA A 151 20.97 -10.25 5.26
CA ALA A 151 22.04 -9.90 4.34
C ALA A 151 23.34 -9.54 5.07
N CYS A 152 23.26 -8.94 6.26
CA CYS A 152 24.43 -8.72 7.12
C CYS A 152 25.03 -10.04 7.59
N ASP A 153 24.20 -10.99 8.04
CA ASP A 153 24.65 -12.30 8.52
C ASP A 153 25.32 -13.14 7.41
N ALA A 154 24.80 -13.08 6.17
CA ALA A 154 25.44 -13.75 5.03
C ALA A 154 26.79 -13.14 4.64
N SER A 155 26.93 -11.81 4.71
CA SER A 155 28.21 -11.11 4.50
C SER A 155 29.23 -11.44 5.59
N ASP A 156 28.80 -11.52 6.83
CA ASP A 156 29.68 -11.81 7.97
C ASP A 156 30.11 -13.28 7.97
N ARG A 157 29.21 -14.24 7.70
CA ARG A 157 29.57 -15.67 7.57
C ARG A 157 30.61 -15.93 6.48
N GLY A 158 30.52 -15.27 5.32
CA GLY A 158 31.55 -15.37 4.27
C GLY A 158 32.88 -14.70 4.62
N ARG A 159 32.88 -13.81 5.63
CA ARG A 159 34.08 -13.14 6.12
C ARG A 159 34.81 -13.97 7.17
N TYR A 160 34.08 -14.70 8.03
CA TYR A 160 34.66 -15.63 9.00
C TYR A 160 35.16 -16.93 8.35
N SER A 161 34.47 -17.46 7.33
CA SER A 161 34.95 -18.66 6.62
C SER A 161 36.32 -18.46 5.95
N ASN A 162 36.62 -17.25 5.48
CA ASN A 162 37.92 -16.91 4.90
C ASN A 162 39.04 -16.68 5.95
N MET A 163 38.69 -16.60 7.24
CA MET A 163 39.66 -16.48 8.33
C MET A 163 40.05 -17.85 8.91
N ASP A 164 39.16 -18.84 8.86
CA ASP A 164 39.46 -20.21 9.31
C ASP A 164 40.33 -21.00 8.29
N ASP A 165 40.44 -20.52 7.05
CA ASP A 165 41.26 -21.12 5.98
C ASP A 165 42.70 -20.57 5.92
N ARG A 166 43.19 -19.85 6.96
CA ARG A 166 44.58 -19.35 7.07
C ARG A 166 45.25 -19.80 8.36
#